data_AF-A0A933Z8L2-F1
#
_entry.id   AF-A0A933Z8L2-F1
#
_cell.length_a   1.000
_cell.length_b   1.000
_cell.length_c   1.000
_cell.angle_alpha   90.00
_cell.angle_beta   90.00
_cell.angle_gamma   90.00
#
_symmetry.space_group_name_H-M   'P 1'
#
loop_
_entity.id
_entity.type
_entity.pdbx_description
1 polymer ?
#
loop_
_entity_poly.entity_id
_entity_poly.type
_entity_poly.pdbx_seq_one_letter_code
_entity_poly.pdbx_strand_id
1 'polypeptide(L)'
;MRNRAIALALGVAGATWWSGCEESSPNPGDAPTAGSGGATADGGGSGGGTGGAAGSSGSASDASSDVPSQDSGDACQKLSVDKLKPGAASSQAAQLIGKFSPQMGTGIADTFALEFYPQPDPQQPGTYDLSKEADYGTCQHCVVVFVDGVDAGTAKKIFFQESGTMEVTSIKNPPTLESSGKLSQVKLVEVTVDTSHQFHSTKKPGGECLVLDALSWDTVVVANQPCDEAVDCVDMLTKVCDPATRTCVDAQCGLHAKGDCTSDQLCIYQEAGTMIGACFPSCTPLTGTCAANAECVIASHDGQAGVCKERGTGAADSQCKSDDISTKCVAGSVCSYDDAFGNTQYCRAQCDFWQDTVPCSVSGQRCIPPGTCSAAPAPSIALGALCGSSKVGTACGDDGAAYRGVCAGDPKDPGNATKNYCAKWCRMQASPSDCAAGELCYATTAPSIGYCGLQ
;
A
#
# COMPACT_ATOMS: atom_id res chain seq x y z
N MET A 1 -23.76 18.51 -27.24
CA MET A 1 -22.63 19.05 -26.45
C MET A 1 -23.12 19.20 -25.00
N ARG A 2 -22.90 18.18 -24.16
CA ARG A 2 -23.23 18.24 -22.73
C ARG A 2 -21.91 18.34 -21.96
N ASN A 3 -21.82 19.34 -21.09
CA ASN A 3 -20.65 19.61 -20.26
C ASN A 3 -20.38 18.40 -19.35
N ARG A 4 -19.23 17.75 -19.54
CA ARG A 4 -18.67 16.83 -18.55
C ARG A 4 -18.04 17.66 -17.44
N ALA A 5 -18.41 17.38 -16.19
CA ALA A 5 -17.77 17.98 -15.03
C ALA A 5 -16.30 17.55 -14.99
N ILE A 6 -15.42 18.54 -14.91
CA ILE A 6 -13.97 18.35 -14.76
C ILE A 6 -13.75 17.65 -13.42
N ALA A 7 -13.21 16.43 -13.45
CA ALA A 7 -12.71 15.76 -12.28
C ALA A 7 -11.42 16.47 -11.85
N LEU A 8 -11.45 17.17 -10.72
CA LEU A 8 -10.22 17.38 -9.97
C LEU A 8 -9.81 16.01 -9.44
N ALA A 9 -8.75 15.44 -10.00
CA ALA A 9 -8.00 14.38 -9.35
C ALA A 9 -7.50 14.95 -8.02
N LEU A 10 -8.09 14.53 -6.90
CA LEU A 10 -7.46 14.68 -5.60
C LEU A 10 -6.23 13.79 -5.65
N GLY A 11 -5.08 14.41 -5.93
CA GLY A 11 -3.79 13.74 -5.86
C GLY A 11 -3.61 13.21 -4.44
N VAL A 12 -3.75 11.89 -4.28
CA VAL A 12 -3.33 11.21 -3.08
C VAL A 12 -1.81 11.25 -3.11
N ALA A 13 -1.23 12.24 -2.44
CA ALA A 13 0.21 12.28 -2.22
C ALA A 13 0.59 11.00 -1.48
N GLY A 14 1.49 10.21 -2.07
CA GLY A 14 2.02 8.99 -1.47
C GLY A 14 2.79 9.32 -0.19
N ALA A 15 2.10 9.25 0.94
CA ALA A 15 2.75 8.99 2.21
C ALA A 15 3.01 7.49 2.30
N THR A 16 4.17 7.09 2.79
CA THR A 16 4.41 5.74 3.28
C THR A 16 3.59 5.58 4.56
N TRP A 17 2.39 5.00 4.43
CA TRP A 17 1.40 4.87 5.51
C TRP A 17 1.71 3.64 6.38
N TRP A 18 1.83 3.87 7.68
CA TRP A 18 1.86 2.83 8.72
C TRP A 18 0.41 2.53 9.11
N SER A 19 -0.04 1.28 8.96
CA SER A 19 -1.43 0.89 9.24
C SER A 19 -1.72 0.93 10.75
N GLY A 20 -2.60 1.82 11.19
CA GLY A 20 -3.10 1.87 12.57
C GLY A 20 -4.20 2.92 12.76
N CYS A 21 -5.43 2.43 12.95
CA CYS A 21 -6.68 3.08 13.35
C CYS A 21 -6.67 4.60 13.67
N GLU A 22 -7.40 5.39 12.87
CA GLU A 22 -7.87 6.74 13.25
C GLU A 22 -9.41 6.79 13.34
N GLU A 23 -9.91 7.37 14.44
CA GLU A 23 -11.27 7.86 14.64
C GLU A 23 -11.28 9.40 14.65
N SER A 24 -12.39 9.95 14.15
CA SER A 24 -12.61 11.33 13.72
C SER A 24 -12.43 12.44 14.78
N SER A 25 -11.79 13.56 14.40
CA SER A 25 -12.01 14.92 14.98
C SER A 25 -11.47 16.05 14.09
N PRO A 26 -11.94 17.32 14.26
CA PRO A 26 -12.18 18.26 13.16
C PRO A 26 -11.00 19.17 12.78
N ASN A 27 -10.99 19.48 11.48
CA ASN A 27 -10.00 20.28 10.75
C ASN A 27 -10.10 21.79 11.04
N PRO A 28 -8.98 22.54 11.09
CA PRO A 28 -9.02 23.95 10.71
C PRO A 28 -7.89 24.33 9.73
N GLY A 29 -8.29 24.72 8.52
CA GLY A 29 -7.90 26.00 7.91
C GLY A 29 -6.62 26.06 7.08
N ASP A 30 -6.81 26.15 5.76
CA ASP A 30 -5.81 26.49 4.73
C ASP A 30 -5.20 27.90 4.86
N ALA A 31 -3.94 28.05 4.43
CA ALA A 31 -3.43 29.28 3.79
C ALA A 31 -2.18 28.99 2.91
N PRO A 32 -1.93 29.78 1.84
CA PRO A 32 -1.19 29.35 0.65
C PRO A 32 0.32 29.65 0.72
N THR A 33 1.14 28.77 0.13
CA THR A 33 2.58 29.02 -0.04
C THR A 33 2.87 29.55 -1.44
N ALA A 34 3.43 30.77 -1.50
CA ALA A 34 3.94 31.40 -2.70
C ALA A 34 5.31 30.81 -3.08
N GLY A 35 5.51 30.58 -4.38
CA GLY A 35 6.78 30.14 -4.94
C GLY A 35 7.86 31.21 -4.91
N SER A 36 9.12 30.78 -4.90
CA SER A 36 10.29 31.60 -5.22
C SER A 36 11.38 30.69 -5.78
N GLY A 37 11.77 30.94 -7.02
CA GLY A 37 12.87 30.27 -7.70
C GLY A 37 14.24 30.74 -7.21
N GLY A 38 15.26 29.94 -7.52
CA GLY A 38 16.67 30.24 -7.27
C GLY A 38 17.56 29.28 -8.04
N ALA A 39 18.47 29.84 -8.84
CA ALA A 39 19.15 29.21 -9.96
C ALA A 39 20.45 28.44 -9.63
N THR A 40 20.80 27.52 -10.54
CA THR A 40 22.13 27.18 -11.10
C THR A 40 23.36 26.97 -10.20
N ALA A 41 24.03 25.82 -10.39
CA ALA A 41 25.48 25.78 -10.62
C ALA A 41 25.91 24.47 -11.32
N ASP A 42 26.63 24.66 -12.43
CA ASP A 42 27.38 23.66 -13.19
C ASP A 42 28.53 23.03 -12.37
N GLY A 43 28.89 21.80 -12.72
CA GLY A 43 30.09 21.14 -12.20
C GLY A 43 30.45 19.89 -13.00
N GLY A 44 31.24 20.07 -14.06
CA GLY A 44 31.73 19.00 -14.93
C GLY A 44 32.76 18.08 -14.28
N GLY A 45 32.90 16.89 -14.84
CA GLY A 45 33.92 15.91 -14.46
C GLY A 45 34.13 14.87 -15.55
N SER A 46 35.00 15.18 -16.51
CA SER A 46 35.60 14.22 -17.45
C SER A 46 36.64 13.36 -16.75
N GLY A 47 36.63 12.05 -17.00
CA GLY A 47 37.70 11.14 -16.56
C GLY A 47 37.71 9.87 -17.40
N GLY A 48 38.60 9.83 -18.39
CA GLY A 48 38.85 8.66 -19.24
C GLY A 48 39.73 7.61 -18.56
N GLY A 49 39.59 6.36 -19.00
CA GLY A 49 40.47 5.25 -18.66
C GLY A 49 40.51 4.25 -19.81
N THR A 50 41.68 4.13 -20.44
CA THR A 50 42.02 3.27 -21.57
C THR A 50 42.79 2.02 -21.12
N GLY A 51 42.67 0.94 -21.91
CA GLY A 51 43.60 -0.20 -21.95
C GLY A 51 43.13 -1.44 -21.18
N GLY A 52 43.18 -2.68 -21.70
CA GLY A 52 43.67 -3.22 -22.97
C GLY A 52 43.97 -4.73 -22.80
N ALA A 53 43.78 -5.49 -23.90
CA ALA A 53 44.39 -6.81 -24.24
C ALA A 53 44.06 -8.04 -23.35
N ALA A 54 44.02 -9.30 -23.80
CA ALA A 54 44.08 -9.96 -25.11
C ALA A 54 43.79 -11.48 -24.92
N GLY A 55 43.43 -12.18 -26.00
CA GLY A 55 43.60 -13.63 -26.16
C GLY A 55 42.31 -14.44 -26.36
N SER A 56 42.23 -15.51 -27.16
CA SER A 56 42.77 -15.91 -28.46
C SER A 56 42.08 -17.25 -28.81
N SER A 57 41.85 -17.46 -30.11
CA SER A 57 41.85 -18.74 -30.86
C SER A 57 40.70 -19.76 -30.78
N GLY A 58 40.21 -20.12 -31.98
CA GLY A 58 39.66 -21.42 -32.39
C GLY A 58 38.15 -21.42 -32.62
N SER A 59 37.56 -21.95 -33.68
CA SER A 59 37.99 -22.55 -34.95
C SER A 59 36.76 -22.55 -35.87
N ALA A 60 37.01 -22.53 -37.18
CA ALA A 60 35.99 -22.55 -38.23
C ALA A 60 35.19 -23.86 -38.27
N SER A 61 33.88 -23.74 -38.52
CA SER A 61 33.10 -24.72 -39.26
C SER A 61 31.92 -24.03 -39.92
N ASP A 62 31.87 -24.15 -41.25
CA ASP A 62 30.80 -23.72 -42.14
C ASP A 62 29.42 -24.19 -41.67
N ALA A 63 28.48 -23.26 -41.56
CA ALA A 63 27.05 -23.55 -41.55
C ALA A 63 26.28 -22.35 -42.11
N SER A 64 25.68 -22.59 -43.29
CA SER A 64 24.55 -21.92 -43.91
C SER A 64 24.11 -20.58 -43.29
N SER A 65 24.35 -19.51 -44.03
CA SER A 65 23.74 -18.20 -43.85
C SER A 65 22.23 -18.26 -44.15
N ASP A 66 21.47 -18.88 -43.25
CA ASP A 66 20.05 -18.57 -43.05
C ASP A 66 19.98 -17.50 -41.97
N VAL A 67 20.03 -16.25 -42.41
CA VAL A 67 19.59 -15.12 -41.59
C VAL A 67 18.13 -15.40 -41.25
N PRO A 68 17.73 -15.62 -39.97
CA PRO A 68 16.33 -15.60 -39.65
C PRO A 68 15.87 -14.19 -40.00
N SER A 69 15.06 -14.07 -41.04
CA SER A 69 14.30 -12.88 -41.35
C SER A 69 13.67 -12.44 -40.04
N GLN A 70 14.22 -11.40 -39.41
CA GLN A 70 13.53 -10.60 -38.42
C GLN A 70 12.36 -10.04 -39.18
N ASP A 71 11.27 -10.79 -39.17
CA ASP A 71 9.97 -10.32 -39.56
C ASP A 71 9.68 -9.17 -38.59
N SER A 72 10.01 -7.96 -39.02
CA SER A 72 9.77 -6.70 -38.31
C SER A 72 8.28 -6.37 -38.24
N GLY A 73 7.43 -7.39 -38.26
CA GLY A 73 5.99 -7.31 -38.19
C GLY A 73 5.54 -7.41 -36.74
N ASP A 74 5.11 -6.29 -36.18
CA ASP A 74 4.04 -6.22 -35.17
C ASP A 74 4.12 -7.17 -33.96
N ALA A 75 5.32 -7.57 -33.52
CA ALA A 75 5.47 -8.43 -32.35
C ALA A 75 5.27 -7.62 -31.06
N CYS A 76 4.02 -7.45 -30.64
CA CYS A 76 3.69 -6.87 -29.34
C CYS A 76 4.20 -7.74 -28.19
N GLN A 77 4.58 -7.10 -27.08
CA GLN A 77 5.04 -7.80 -25.90
C GLN A 77 3.87 -8.49 -25.19
N LYS A 78 4.04 -9.76 -24.84
CA LYS A 78 3.01 -10.53 -24.12
C LYS A 78 2.94 -10.12 -22.65
N LEU A 79 1.72 -9.95 -22.15
CA LEU A 79 1.40 -9.70 -20.75
C LEU A 79 0.79 -10.94 -20.10
N SER A 80 1.12 -11.12 -18.82
CA SER A 80 0.34 -11.90 -17.87
C SER A 80 -0.13 -10.97 -16.76
N VAL A 81 -1.41 -11.05 -16.38
CA VAL A 81 -1.98 -10.24 -15.29
C VAL A 81 -2.30 -11.16 -14.13
N ASP A 82 -1.96 -10.74 -12.92
CA ASP A 82 -2.35 -11.41 -11.69
C ASP A 82 -3.87 -11.31 -11.48
N LYS A 83 -4.38 -11.93 -10.40
CA LYS A 83 -5.80 -11.81 -10.03
C LYS A 83 -6.18 -10.33 -9.89
N LEU A 84 -7.21 -9.90 -10.62
CA LEU A 84 -7.76 -8.56 -10.47
C LEU A 84 -8.43 -8.41 -9.11
N LYS A 85 -8.27 -7.24 -8.52
CA LYS A 85 -8.87 -6.83 -7.26
C LYS A 85 -9.61 -5.51 -7.45
N PRO A 86 -10.66 -5.26 -6.66
CA PRO A 86 -11.22 -3.92 -6.54
C PRO A 86 -10.16 -2.86 -6.26
N GLY A 87 -10.13 -1.84 -7.10
CA GLY A 87 -9.29 -0.65 -6.99
C GLY A 87 -10.11 0.54 -6.50
N ALA A 88 -9.95 1.69 -7.15
CA ALA A 88 -10.75 2.87 -6.83
C ALA A 88 -12.18 2.77 -7.38
N ALA A 89 -13.16 3.21 -6.59
CA ALA A 89 -14.50 3.52 -7.07
C ALA A 89 -14.77 5.01 -6.88
N SER A 90 -15.28 5.64 -7.92
CA SER A 90 -15.77 7.02 -7.86
C SER A 90 -17.21 7.05 -8.39
N SER A 91 -17.85 8.22 -8.29
CA SER A 91 -19.14 8.43 -8.95
C SER A 91 -19.06 8.33 -10.48
N GLN A 92 -17.85 8.31 -11.06
CA GLN A 92 -17.62 8.30 -12.50
C GLN A 92 -17.17 6.95 -13.03
N ALA A 93 -16.55 6.10 -12.21
CA ALA A 93 -16.02 4.81 -12.66
C ALA A 93 -15.85 3.83 -11.50
N ALA A 94 -16.00 2.54 -11.82
CA ALA A 94 -15.48 1.45 -11.01
C ALA A 94 -14.21 0.90 -11.65
N GLN A 95 -13.13 0.77 -10.88
CA GLN A 95 -11.85 0.27 -11.36
C GLN A 95 -11.50 -1.06 -10.70
N LEU A 96 -11.12 -2.06 -11.51
CA LEU A 96 -10.43 -3.25 -11.03
C LEU A 96 -8.96 -3.14 -11.41
N ILE A 97 -8.06 -3.43 -10.48
CA ILE A 97 -6.62 -3.33 -10.68
C ILE A 97 -5.93 -4.69 -10.51
N GLY A 98 -4.84 -4.89 -11.23
CA GLY A 98 -3.99 -6.06 -11.13
C GLY A 98 -2.53 -5.70 -11.37
N LYS A 99 -1.63 -6.48 -10.77
CA LYS A 99 -0.22 -6.47 -11.16
C LYS A 99 -0.06 -7.25 -12.47
N PHE A 100 0.97 -6.94 -13.24
CA PHE A 100 1.26 -7.68 -14.46
C PHE A 100 2.75 -7.96 -14.61
N SER A 101 3.06 -8.93 -15.48
CA SER A 101 4.40 -9.38 -15.81
C SER A 101 4.59 -9.45 -17.33
N PRO A 102 5.77 -9.07 -17.86
CA PRO A 102 6.90 -8.53 -17.10
C PRO A 102 6.65 -7.08 -16.65
N GLN A 103 7.26 -6.69 -15.52
CA GLN A 103 7.28 -5.30 -15.09
C GLN A 103 8.07 -4.48 -16.13
N MET A 104 7.54 -3.32 -16.51
CA MET A 104 8.07 -2.44 -17.56
C MET A 104 8.73 -1.18 -17.00
N GLY A 105 8.43 -0.85 -15.75
CA GLY A 105 8.99 0.26 -15.00
C GLY A 105 10.08 -0.13 -14.00
N THR A 106 10.76 0.88 -13.45
CA THR A 106 11.74 0.72 -12.34
C THR A 106 11.37 1.57 -11.13
N GLY A 107 10.32 2.39 -11.23
CA GLY A 107 9.86 3.31 -10.20
C GLY A 107 8.65 2.75 -9.46
N ILE A 108 7.54 3.48 -9.54
CA ILE A 108 6.26 3.10 -8.93
C ILE A 108 5.78 1.78 -9.55
N ALA A 109 5.06 0.96 -8.79
CA ALA A 109 4.52 -0.30 -9.30
C ALA A 109 3.64 -0.07 -10.54
N ASP A 110 3.85 -0.87 -11.57
CA ASP A 110 3.02 -0.83 -12.77
C ASP A 110 1.64 -1.44 -12.49
N THR A 111 0.60 -0.86 -13.08
CA THR A 111 -0.79 -1.24 -12.82
C THR A 111 -1.51 -1.58 -14.12
N PHE A 112 -2.14 -2.75 -14.15
CA PHE A 112 -3.18 -3.09 -15.14
C PHE A 112 -4.53 -2.70 -14.54
N ALA A 113 -5.41 -2.07 -15.32
CA ALA A 113 -6.73 -1.70 -14.86
C ALA A 113 -7.84 -2.04 -15.86
N LEU A 114 -8.98 -2.49 -15.32
CA LEU A 114 -10.28 -2.46 -15.99
C LEU A 114 -11.07 -1.30 -15.42
N GLU A 115 -11.57 -0.40 -16.26
CA GLU A 115 -12.36 0.75 -15.83
C GLU A 115 -13.74 0.70 -16.50
N PHE A 116 -14.79 0.78 -15.66
CA PHE A 116 -16.19 0.74 -16.09
C PHE A 116 -16.87 2.10 -15.85
N TYR A 117 -17.20 2.82 -16.91
CA TYR A 117 -17.80 4.16 -16.85
C TYR A 117 -19.31 4.13 -17.17
N PRO A 118 -20.22 4.50 -16.25
CA PRO A 118 -21.68 4.39 -16.43
C PRO A 118 -22.33 5.45 -17.30
N GLN A 119 -21.58 6.14 -18.15
CA GLN A 119 -22.09 7.29 -18.90
C GLN A 119 -21.81 7.17 -20.40
N PRO A 120 -22.79 7.47 -21.27
CA PRO A 120 -24.13 7.97 -20.94
C PRO A 120 -25.13 6.92 -20.41
N ASP A 121 -24.88 5.63 -20.64
CA ASP A 121 -25.80 4.56 -20.32
C ASP A 121 -25.30 3.71 -19.14
N PRO A 122 -26.21 3.16 -18.31
CA PRO A 122 -25.81 2.20 -17.28
C PRO A 122 -25.07 1.02 -17.89
N GLN A 123 -24.00 0.57 -17.23
CA GLN A 123 -23.24 -0.61 -17.63
C GLN A 123 -24.15 -1.84 -17.69
N GLN A 124 -23.96 -2.75 -18.64
CA GLN A 124 -24.79 -3.96 -18.74
C GLN A 124 -23.90 -5.19 -18.86
N PRO A 125 -24.39 -6.39 -18.51
CA PRO A 125 -23.77 -7.61 -18.97
C PRO A 125 -23.83 -7.70 -20.51
N GLY A 126 -22.78 -8.21 -21.13
CA GLY A 126 -22.70 -8.29 -22.58
C GLY A 126 -21.29 -8.63 -23.09
N THR A 127 -21.18 -8.70 -24.42
CA THR A 127 -19.90 -8.86 -25.11
C THR A 127 -19.59 -7.58 -25.87
N TYR A 128 -18.43 -7.01 -25.56
CA TYR A 128 -17.95 -5.72 -26.02
C TYR A 128 -16.71 -5.91 -26.90
N ASP A 129 -16.77 -5.31 -28.08
CA ASP A 129 -15.64 -5.24 -29.01
C ASP A 129 -14.81 -4.00 -28.67
N LEU A 130 -13.63 -4.23 -28.09
CA LEU A 130 -12.78 -3.15 -27.57
C LEU A 130 -12.25 -2.23 -28.67
N SER A 131 -12.22 -2.69 -29.93
CA SER A 131 -11.82 -1.84 -31.06
C SER A 131 -12.80 -0.70 -31.35
N LYS A 132 -14.02 -0.78 -30.82
CA LYS A 132 -15.04 0.27 -30.93
C LYS A 132 -14.92 1.34 -29.84
N GLU A 133 -14.07 1.11 -28.84
CA GLU A 133 -13.83 2.00 -27.70
C GLU A 133 -12.33 2.36 -27.64
N ALA A 134 -11.78 2.82 -28.77
CA ALA A 134 -10.36 3.07 -28.97
C ALA A 134 -9.85 4.45 -28.46
N ASP A 135 -10.71 5.22 -27.79
CA ASP A 135 -10.33 6.50 -27.15
C ASP A 135 -10.64 6.46 -25.65
N TYR A 136 -9.60 6.63 -24.82
CA TYR A 136 -9.68 6.58 -23.36
C TYR A 136 -10.73 7.55 -22.80
N GLY A 137 -10.78 8.77 -23.36
CA GLY A 137 -11.72 9.80 -22.91
C GLY A 137 -13.19 9.49 -23.16
N THR A 138 -13.52 8.53 -24.05
CA THR A 138 -14.91 8.21 -24.43
C THR A 138 -15.31 6.76 -24.19
N CYS A 139 -14.36 5.92 -23.78
CA CYS A 139 -14.55 4.51 -23.51
C CYS A 139 -15.47 4.26 -22.28
N GLN A 140 -16.23 3.16 -22.33
CA GLN A 140 -17.10 2.69 -21.25
C GLN A 140 -16.55 1.44 -20.56
N HIS A 141 -15.85 0.59 -21.30
CA HIS A 141 -15.27 -0.68 -20.93
C HIS A 141 -13.79 -0.65 -21.30
N CYS A 142 -12.99 -0.13 -20.39
CA CYS A 142 -11.64 0.30 -20.69
C CYS A 142 -10.63 -0.68 -20.12
N VAL A 143 -9.68 -1.09 -20.95
CA VAL A 143 -8.50 -1.85 -20.56
C VAL A 143 -7.29 -0.95 -20.75
N VAL A 144 -6.59 -0.67 -19.64
CA VAL A 144 -5.46 0.26 -19.61
C VAL A 144 -4.33 -0.30 -18.76
N VAL A 145 -3.09 0.06 -19.13
CA VAL A 145 -1.89 -0.21 -18.36
C VAL A 145 -1.17 1.10 -18.08
N PHE A 146 -0.86 1.34 -16.80
CA PHE A 146 -0.06 2.45 -16.31
C PHE A 146 1.32 1.95 -15.91
N VAL A 147 2.37 2.50 -16.50
CA VAL A 147 3.77 2.16 -16.17
C VAL A 147 4.40 3.29 -15.36
N ASP A 148 5.09 2.92 -14.28
CA ASP A 148 5.68 3.85 -13.30
C ASP A 148 4.65 4.86 -12.76
N GLY A 149 3.40 4.45 -12.54
CA GLY A 149 2.32 5.28 -12.00
C GLY A 149 1.02 4.49 -11.86
N VAL A 150 0.00 5.13 -11.28
CA VAL A 150 -1.28 4.48 -10.95
C VAL A 150 -2.47 5.07 -11.70
N ASP A 151 -2.27 6.19 -12.41
CA ASP A 151 -3.29 6.86 -13.20
C ASP A 151 -2.67 7.61 -14.39
N ALA A 152 -3.52 8.17 -15.26
CA ALA A 152 -3.09 8.91 -16.45
C ALA A 152 -2.31 10.20 -16.14
N GLY A 153 -2.40 10.75 -14.92
CA GLY A 153 -1.69 11.96 -14.52
C GLY A 153 -0.29 11.70 -13.96
N THR A 154 -0.03 10.48 -13.49
CA THR A 154 1.21 10.09 -12.81
C THR A 154 2.05 9.09 -13.60
N ALA A 155 1.45 8.33 -14.51
CA ALA A 155 2.15 7.32 -15.29
C ALA A 155 3.14 7.93 -16.30
N LYS A 156 4.30 7.27 -16.46
CA LYS A 156 5.30 7.65 -17.47
C LYS A 156 4.98 7.11 -18.86
N LYS A 157 4.35 5.93 -18.93
CA LYS A 157 3.78 5.37 -20.16
C LYS A 157 2.37 4.88 -19.87
N ILE A 158 1.51 5.02 -20.87
CA ILE A 158 0.13 4.53 -20.83
C ILE A 158 -0.07 3.65 -22.05
N PHE A 159 -0.59 2.45 -21.85
CA PHE A 159 -1.04 1.59 -22.94
C PHE A 159 -2.55 1.44 -22.86
N PHE A 160 -3.22 1.65 -23.98
CA PHE A 160 -4.68 1.60 -24.06
C PHE A 160 -5.13 0.61 -25.13
N GLN A 161 -6.30 0.00 -24.93
CA GLN A 161 -6.85 -0.99 -25.84
C GLN A 161 -6.95 -0.47 -27.28
N GLU A 162 -6.46 -1.27 -28.22
CA GLU A 162 -6.65 -1.10 -29.67
C GLU A 162 -7.64 -2.13 -30.22
N SER A 163 -7.61 -3.35 -29.68
CA SER A 163 -8.52 -4.43 -30.08
C SER A 163 -8.67 -5.48 -28.98
N GLY A 164 -9.62 -6.40 -29.18
CA GLY A 164 -9.90 -7.52 -28.28
C GLY A 164 -11.38 -7.62 -27.97
N THR A 165 -11.72 -8.56 -27.10
CA THR A 165 -13.10 -8.76 -26.65
C THR A 165 -13.16 -8.81 -25.13
N MET A 166 -14.10 -8.05 -24.57
CA MET A 166 -14.48 -8.12 -23.17
C MET A 166 -15.89 -8.71 -23.06
N GLU A 167 -16.04 -9.78 -22.31
CA GLU A 167 -17.34 -10.34 -21.94
C GLU A 167 -17.59 -10.03 -20.47
N VAL A 168 -18.60 -9.21 -20.19
CA VAL A 168 -19.07 -8.90 -18.84
C VAL A 168 -20.26 -9.83 -18.56
N THR A 169 -20.08 -10.77 -17.65
CA THR A 169 -21.11 -11.73 -17.24
C THR A 169 -22.05 -11.12 -16.18
N SER A 170 -21.50 -10.31 -15.28
CA SER A 170 -22.25 -9.60 -14.24
C SER A 170 -21.63 -8.23 -14.02
N ILE A 171 -22.46 -7.21 -13.78
CA ILE A 171 -22.03 -5.89 -13.32
C ILE A 171 -23.17 -5.23 -12.56
N LYS A 172 -22.87 -4.69 -11.38
CA LYS A 172 -23.85 -3.96 -10.57
C LYS A 172 -24.01 -2.52 -11.07
N ASN A 173 -25.22 -1.98 -10.99
CA ASN A 173 -25.55 -0.61 -11.43
C ASN A 173 -26.13 0.25 -10.29
N PRO A 174 -25.65 1.48 -10.06
CA PRO A 174 -24.47 2.10 -10.69
C PRO A 174 -23.20 1.25 -10.47
N PRO A 175 -22.16 1.38 -11.33
CA PRO A 175 -20.95 0.58 -11.25
C PRO A 175 -20.40 0.63 -9.84
N THR A 176 -20.40 -0.53 -9.22
CA THR A 176 -19.64 -0.79 -8.00
C THR A 176 -18.42 -1.60 -8.40
N LEU A 177 -17.60 -1.97 -7.43
CA LEU A 177 -16.48 -2.88 -7.66
C LEU A 177 -16.92 -4.34 -7.85
N GLU A 178 -18.23 -4.62 -7.86
CA GLU A 178 -18.81 -5.94 -8.14
C GLU A 178 -19.10 -6.15 -9.64
N SER A 179 -18.29 -6.99 -10.29
CA SER A 179 -18.49 -7.44 -11.67
C SER A 179 -17.81 -8.78 -11.92
N SER A 180 -18.19 -9.49 -12.97
CA SER A 180 -17.46 -10.69 -13.41
C SER A 180 -17.43 -10.77 -14.92
N GLY A 181 -16.42 -11.44 -15.45
CA GLY A 181 -16.23 -11.51 -16.89
C GLY A 181 -14.89 -12.08 -17.33
N LYS A 182 -14.61 -11.91 -18.63
CA LYS A 182 -13.34 -12.30 -19.24
C LYS A 182 -12.91 -11.37 -20.38
N LEU A 183 -11.61 -11.24 -20.54
CA LEU A 183 -10.95 -10.64 -21.69
C LEU A 183 -10.39 -11.74 -22.59
N SER A 184 -10.33 -11.46 -23.89
CA SER A 184 -9.66 -12.32 -24.85
C SER A 184 -9.03 -11.51 -25.98
N GLN A 185 -7.83 -11.93 -26.38
CA GLN A 185 -7.08 -11.40 -27.52
C GLN A 185 -6.94 -9.86 -27.47
N VAL A 186 -6.66 -9.33 -26.28
CA VAL A 186 -6.56 -7.88 -26.10
C VAL A 186 -5.20 -7.40 -26.60
N LYS A 187 -5.22 -6.41 -27.48
CA LYS A 187 -4.03 -5.67 -27.90
C LYS A 187 -4.10 -4.28 -27.32
N LEU A 188 -3.04 -3.85 -26.63
CA LEU A 188 -2.89 -2.47 -26.16
C LEU A 188 -1.76 -1.79 -26.92
N VAL A 189 -1.88 -0.49 -27.17
CA VAL A 189 -0.85 0.32 -27.81
C VAL A 189 -0.49 1.50 -26.93
N GLU A 190 0.76 1.95 -27.00
CA GLU A 190 1.19 3.14 -26.27
C GLU A 190 0.44 4.37 -26.77
N VAL A 191 -0.13 5.11 -25.82
CA VAL A 191 -0.90 6.34 -26.08
C VAL A 191 -0.39 7.50 -25.23
N THR A 192 -0.61 8.71 -25.70
CA THR A 192 -0.59 9.92 -24.87
C THR A 192 -2.02 10.25 -24.46
N VAL A 193 -2.27 10.52 -23.18
CA VAL A 193 -3.59 10.94 -22.67
C VAL A 193 -3.56 12.43 -22.31
N ASP A 194 -4.46 13.22 -22.90
CA ASP A 194 -4.60 14.63 -22.56
C ASP A 194 -5.46 14.81 -21.30
N THR A 195 -4.79 14.85 -20.14
CA THR A 195 -5.43 15.05 -18.84
C THR A 195 -6.05 16.45 -18.66
N SER A 196 -5.77 17.39 -19.57
CA SER A 196 -6.34 18.75 -19.56
C SER A 196 -7.61 18.88 -20.40
N HIS A 197 -7.81 18.03 -21.41
CA HIS A 197 -8.96 18.07 -22.31
C HIS A 197 -9.69 16.71 -22.37
N GLN A 198 -10.51 16.44 -21.35
CA GLN A 198 -11.43 15.30 -21.33
C GLN A 198 -10.75 13.92 -21.49
N PHE A 199 -9.45 13.81 -21.22
CA PHE A 199 -8.71 12.55 -21.24
C PHE A 199 -8.68 11.85 -22.60
N HIS A 200 -8.75 12.59 -23.71
CA HIS A 200 -8.59 12.00 -25.04
C HIS A 200 -7.23 11.35 -25.19
N SER A 201 -7.21 10.12 -25.68
CA SER A 201 -5.99 9.37 -25.96
C SER A 201 -5.62 9.48 -27.44
N THR A 202 -4.33 9.68 -27.72
CA THR A 202 -3.78 9.62 -29.08
C THR A 202 -2.70 8.56 -29.14
N LYS A 203 -2.81 7.64 -30.12
CA LYS A 203 -1.77 6.64 -30.38
C LYS A 203 -0.42 7.30 -30.61
N LYS A 204 0.60 6.86 -29.89
CA LYS A 204 1.96 7.36 -30.06
C LYS A 204 2.56 6.77 -31.33
N PRO A 205 2.98 7.59 -32.32
CA PRO A 205 3.61 7.06 -33.54
C PRO A 205 4.90 6.31 -33.19
N GLY A 206 5.02 5.06 -33.68
CA GLY A 206 6.15 4.18 -33.35
C GLY A 206 6.17 3.72 -31.89
N GLY A 207 5.06 3.88 -31.15
CA GLY A 207 4.92 3.44 -29.78
C GLY A 207 4.96 1.91 -29.64
N GLU A 208 5.29 1.46 -28.45
CA GLU A 208 5.28 0.05 -28.07
C GLU A 208 3.84 -0.51 -28.07
N CYS A 209 3.69 -1.84 -28.12
CA CYS A 209 2.40 -2.50 -27.97
C CYS A 209 2.49 -3.75 -27.10
N LEU A 210 1.37 -4.08 -26.46
CA LEU A 210 1.20 -5.18 -25.53
C LEU A 210 0.07 -6.11 -26.00
N VAL A 211 0.16 -7.40 -25.69
CA VAL A 211 -0.91 -8.38 -25.95
C VAL A 211 -1.21 -9.21 -24.73
N LEU A 212 -2.50 -9.45 -24.50
CA LEU A 212 -3.05 -10.29 -23.43
C LEU A 212 -3.99 -11.32 -24.06
N ASP A 213 -3.58 -12.60 -24.04
CA ASP A 213 -4.32 -13.67 -24.70
C ASP A 213 -5.71 -13.86 -24.08
N ALA A 214 -5.76 -13.91 -22.75
CA ALA A 214 -6.97 -14.06 -21.97
C ALA A 214 -6.74 -13.61 -20.52
N LEU A 215 -7.81 -13.12 -19.89
CA LEU A 215 -7.89 -12.87 -18.45
C LEU A 215 -9.33 -13.12 -18.02
N SER A 216 -9.56 -13.64 -16.82
CA SER A 216 -10.91 -13.73 -16.25
C SER A 216 -10.91 -13.10 -14.88
N TRP A 217 -12.04 -12.49 -14.52
CA TRP A 217 -12.22 -11.90 -13.21
C TRP A 217 -13.60 -12.26 -12.67
N ASP A 218 -13.68 -12.37 -11.36
CA ASP A 218 -14.93 -12.46 -10.65
C ASP A 218 -14.77 -11.67 -9.36
N THR A 219 -15.39 -10.49 -9.36
CA THR A 219 -15.51 -9.62 -8.20
C THR A 219 -16.94 -9.54 -7.67
N VAL A 220 -17.81 -10.48 -8.03
CA VAL A 220 -19.14 -10.54 -7.43
C VAL A 220 -19.02 -11.08 -6.01
N VAL A 221 -19.53 -10.31 -5.04
CA VAL A 221 -19.48 -10.72 -3.63
C VAL A 221 -20.48 -11.86 -3.41
N VAL A 222 -19.99 -13.02 -3.02
CA VAL A 222 -20.84 -14.10 -2.52
C VAL A 222 -21.06 -13.87 -1.03
N ALA A 223 -22.32 -13.73 -0.62
CA ALA A 223 -22.64 -13.59 0.81
C ALA A 223 -22.11 -14.79 1.59
N ASN A 224 -21.45 -14.52 2.72
CA ASN A 224 -20.80 -15.53 3.57
C ASN A 224 -19.72 -16.36 2.84
N GLN A 225 -19.07 -15.78 1.82
CA GLN A 225 -17.89 -16.40 1.22
C GLN A 225 -16.83 -16.62 2.31
N PRO A 226 -16.24 -17.81 2.43
CA PRO A 226 -15.11 -18.03 3.32
C PRO A 226 -13.95 -17.06 3.00
N CYS A 227 -13.30 -16.55 4.02
CA CYS A 227 -12.14 -15.67 3.88
C CYS A 227 -11.06 -16.01 4.90
N ASP A 228 -9.81 -15.85 4.47
CA ASP A 228 -8.63 -15.92 5.33
C ASP A 228 -8.00 -14.53 5.54
N GLU A 229 -8.23 -13.58 4.65
CA GLU A 229 -7.86 -12.15 4.76
C GLU A 229 -8.97 -11.25 4.17
N ALA A 230 -8.98 -9.94 4.46
CA ALA A 230 -10.05 -9.05 3.95
C ALA A 230 -10.04 -8.95 2.43
N VAL A 231 -8.88 -9.11 1.79
CA VAL A 231 -8.74 -9.12 0.34
C VAL A 231 -9.40 -10.33 -0.34
N ASP A 232 -9.77 -11.37 0.42
CA ASP A 232 -10.61 -12.46 -0.09
C ASP A 232 -12.07 -12.05 -0.27
N CYS A 233 -12.51 -10.98 0.41
CA CYS A 233 -13.89 -10.49 0.39
C CYS A 233 -14.26 -9.65 -0.80
N VAL A 234 -13.35 -9.59 -1.78
CA VAL A 234 -13.56 -9.01 -3.09
C VAL A 234 -13.84 -7.51 -2.98
N ASP A 235 -15.03 -7.09 -2.55
CA ASP A 235 -15.38 -5.68 -2.29
C ASP A 235 -14.82 -5.19 -0.94
N MET A 236 -13.53 -4.87 -0.93
CA MET A 236 -12.84 -4.31 0.24
C MET A 236 -13.31 -2.89 0.64
N LEU A 237 -14.25 -2.27 -0.09
CA LEU A 237 -14.83 -0.98 0.28
C LEU A 237 -16.09 -1.10 1.12
N THR A 238 -16.80 -2.23 1.03
CA THR A 238 -18.04 -2.46 1.80
C THR A 238 -18.04 -3.75 2.60
N LYS A 239 -17.06 -4.62 2.38
CA LYS A 239 -16.94 -5.93 3.02
C LYS A 239 -15.65 -6.07 3.79
N VAL A 240 -15.74 -6.86 4.85
CA VAL A 240 -14.62 -7.23 5.72
C VAL A 240 -14.65 -8.73 5.95
N CYS A 241 -13.51 -9.30 6.29
CA CYS A 241 -13.43 -10.68 6.75
C CYS A 241 -13.71 -10.72 8.25
N ASP A 242 -14.89 -11.22 8.62
CA ASP A 242 -15.29 -11.32 10.02
C ASP A 242 -14.42 -12.33 10.78
N PRO A 243 -13.64 -11.91 11.80
CA PRO A 243 -12.78 -12.81 12.54
C PRO A 243 -13.53 -13.90 13.31
N ALA A 244 -14.82 -13.70 13.62
CA ALA A 244 -15.61 -14.68 14.36
C ALA A 244 -16.13 -15.82 13.46
N THR A 245 -16.55 -15.50 12.24
CA THR A 245 -17.17 -16.46 11.31
C THR A 245 -16.24 -16.93 10.20
N ARG A 246 -15.13 -16.22 9.95
CA ARG A 246 -14.24 -16.39 8.79
C ARG A 246 -15.00 -16.34 7.47
N THR A 247 -15.94 -15.41 7.40
CA THR A 247 -16.71 -15.16 6.18
C THR A 247 -16.80 -13.68 5.88
N CYS A 248 -17.01 -13.38 4.61
CA CYS A 248 -17.17 -12.03 4.12
C CYS A 248 -18.56 -11.49 4.48
N VAL A 249 -18.54 -10.41 5.26
CA VAL A 249 -19.74 -9.73 5.77
C VAL A 249 -19.71 -8.25 5.39
N ASP A 250 -20.84 -7.54 5.55
CA ASP A 250 -20.85 -6.07 5.51
C ASP A 250 -19.85 -5.52 6.54
N ALA A 251 -19.18 -4.40 6.22
CA ALA A 251 -18.34 -3.65 7.15
C ALA A 251 -19.00 -3.53 8.53
N GLN A 252 -18.29 -3.98 9.57
CA GLN A 252 -18.82 -4.05 10.93
C GLN A 252 -18.60 -2.74 11.71
N CYS A 253 -17.59 -1.96 11.33
CA CYS A 253 -17.27 -0.65 11.89
C CYS A 253 -16.59 0.28 10.85
N GLY A 254 -16.51 1.58 11.17
CA GLY A 254 -15.90 2.60 10.30
C GLY A 254 -16.93 3.45 9.53
N LEU A 255 -16.46 4.28 8.59
CA LEU A 255 -17.26 5.34 7.95
C LEU A 255 -18.46 4.85 7.12
N HIS A 256 -18.47 3.57 6.73
CA HIS A 256 -19.54 2.97 5.92
C HIS A 256 -20.24 1.80 6.60
N ALA A 257 -19.89 1.49 7.84
CA ALA A 257 -20.54 0.42 8.58
C ALA A 257 -21.95 0.83 9.04
N LYS A 258 -22.85 -0.15 9.14
CA LYS A 258 -24.21 0.05 9.65
C LYS A 258 -24.28 0.12 11.19
N GLY A 259 -23.15 -0.05 11.88
CA GLY A 259 -23.08 -0.03 13.33
C GLY A 259 -21.65 0.15 13.85
N ASP A 260 -21.54 0.29 15.17
CA ASP A 260 -20.28 0.31 15.90
C ASP A 260 -20.04 -1.06 16.53
N CYS A 261 -18.77 -1.36 16.81
CA CYS A 261 -18.42 -2.54 17.60
C CYS A 261 -19.02 -2.44 19.00
N THR A 262 -19.31 -3.59 19.62
CA THR A 262 -19.77 -3.62 21.01
C THR A 262 -18.66 -3.15 21.96
N SER A 263 -19.00 -2.81 23.20
CA SER A 263 -18.03 -2.26 24.18
C SER A 263 -16.88 -3.22 24.55
N ASP A 264 -17.05 -4.51 24.29
CA ASP A 264 -16.05 -5.58 24.46
C ASP A 264 -15.34 -5.93 23.16
N GLN A 265 -15.44 -5.07 22.14
CA GLN A 265 -14.79 -5.21 20.85
C GLN A 265 -14.05 -3.94 20.45
N LEU A 266 -13.04 -4.09 19.59
CA LEU A 266 -12.34 -2.97 18.97
C LEU A 266 -12.48 -3.06 17.44
N CYS A 267 -12.70 -1.91 16.82
CA CYS A 267 -12.68 -1.80 15.36
C CYS A 267 -11.24 -1.89 14.86
N ILE A 268 -10.96 -2.86 14.00
CA ILE A 268 -9.67 -2.99 13.30
C ILE A 268 -9.93 -2.87 11.80
N TYR A 269 -9.36 -1.83 11.20
CA TYR A 269 -9.31 -1.69 9.74
C TYR A 269 -8.43 -2.78 9.16
N GLN A 270 -8.97 -3.52 8.19
CA GLN A 270 -8.30 -4.71 7.66
C GLN A 270 -7.46 -4.42 6.42
N GLU A 271 -7.79 -3.39 5.62
CA GLU A 271 -6.99 -3.03 4.45
C GLU A 271 -6.49 -1.59 4.55
N ALA A 272 -5.21 -1.37 4.22
CA ALA A 272 -4.60 -0.05 4.26
C ALA A 272 -5.34 0.92 3.31
N GLY A 273 -5.64 2.12 3.80
CA GLY A 273 -6.37 3.14 3.03
C GLY A 273 -7.88 2.91 2.95
N THR A 274 -8.40 1.82 3.52
CA THR A 274 -9.85 1.66 3.74
C THR A 274 -10.23 2.27 5.08
N MET A 275 -11.45 2.80 5.16
CA MET A 275 -12.03 3.35 6.39
C MET A 275 -13.13 2.44 6.94
N ILE A 276 -13.04 1.14 6.63
CA ILE A 276 -13.97 0.10 7.09
C ILE A 276 -13.20 -1.01 7.79
N GLY A 277 -13.80 -1.58 8.83
CA GLY A 277 -13.13 -2.55 9.69
C GLY A 277 -14.03 -3.68 10.16
N ALA A 278 -13.39 -4.67 10.75
CA ALA A 278 -14.05 -5.76 11.46
C ALA A 278 -13.93 -5.54 12.97
N CYS A 279 -14.90 -6.05 13.72
CA CYS A 279 -14.95 -5.98 15.17
C CYS A 279 -14.26 -7.20 15.77
N PHE A 280 -13.15 -6.96 16.45
CA PHE A 280 -12.39 -8.01 17.15
C PHE A 280 -12.72 -7.97 18.63
N PRO A 281 -12.86 -9.12 19.32
CA PRO A 281 -12.93 -9.13 20.78
C PRO A 281 -11.74 -8.40 21.38
N SER A 282 -11.98 -7.46 22.29
CA SER A 282 -10.94 -6.71 22.96
C SER A 282 -10.31 -7.55 24.08
N CYS A 283 -9.06 -7.25 24.39
CA CYS A 283 -8.33 -7.87 25.49
C CYS A 283 -7.34 -6.88 26.10
N THR A 284 -6.97 -7.08 27.36
CA THR A 284 -5.86 -6.34 27.96
C THR A 284 -4.55 -6.98 27.49
N PRO A 285 -3.65 -6.24 26.83
CA PRO A 285 -2.40 -6.82 26.37
C PRO A 285 -1.60 -7.51 27.48
N LEU A 286 -0.90 -8.59 27.11
CA LEU A 286 0.04 -9.37 27.95
C LEU A 286 -0.56 -10.07 29.18
N THR A 287 -1.78 -9.71 29.59
CA THR A 287 -2.43 -10.21 30.82
C THR A 287 -3.86 -10.71 30.58
N GLY A 288 -4.51 -10.26 29.52
CA GLY A 288 -5.85 -10.65 29.13
C GLY A 288 -5.91 -12.04 28.52
N THR A 289 -7.05 -12.70 28.70
CA THR A 289 -7.32 -14.03 28.13
C THR A 289 -8.16 -13.90 26.87
N CYS A 290 -7.62 -14.36 25.75
CA CYS A 290 -8.41 -14.64 24.55
C CYS A 290 -8.92 -16.09 24.56
N ALA A 291 -9.72 -16.47 23.56
CA ALA A 291 -10.09 -17.86 23.34
C ALA A 291 -8.85 -18.78 23.25
N ALA A 292 -9.00 -20.07 23.52
CA ALA A 292 -7.87 -21.01 23.63
C ALA A 292 -6.97 -21.08 22.38
N ASN A 293 -7.52 -20.79 21.20
CA ASN A 293 -6.84 -20.75 19.90
C ASN A 293 -6.42 -19.33 19.45
N ALA A 294 -6.58 -18.32 20.31
CA ALA A 294 -6.28 -16.92 20.02
C ALA A 294 -5.17 -16.36 20.91
N GLU A 295 -4.61 -15.25 20.48
CA GLU A 295 -3.57 -14.46 21.13
C GLU A 295 -4.10 -13.03 21.33
N CYS A 296 -3.80 -12.43 22.49
CA CYS A 296 -4.09 -11.02 22.70
C CYS A 296 -2.99 -10.18 22.03
N VAL A 297 -3.31 -9.57 20.91
CA VAL A 297 -2.39 -8.74 20.11
C VAL A 297 -2.52 -7.28 20.53
N ILE A 298 -1.41 -6.61 20.84
CA ILE A 298 -1.42 -5.16 21.13
C ILE A 298 -1.93 -4.41 19.89
N ALA A 299 -3.01 -3.64 20.06
CA ALA A 299 -3.67 -2.91 18.99
C ALA A 299 -3.48 -1.39 19.10
N SER A 300 -3.22 -0.87 20.30
CA SER A 300 -2.91 0.55 20.52
C SER A 300 -1.42 0.77 20.77
N HIS A 301 -0.91 1.92 20.32
CA HIS A 301 0.52 2.24 20.46
C HIS A 301 0.93 2.58 21.90
N ASP A 302 -0.02 2.95 22.75
CA ASP A 302 0.17 3.14 24.19
C ASP A 302 0.14 1.82 25.01
N GLY A 303 -0.01 0.68 24.32
CA GLY A 303 -0.04 -0.66 24.91
C GLY A 303 -1.25 -0.94 25.81
N GLN A 304 -2.27 -0.06 25.85
CA GLN A 304 -3.42 -0.22 26.75
C GLN A 304 -4.53 -1.10 26.18
N ALA A 305 -4.67 -1.15 24.85
CA ALA A 305 -5.71 -1.91 24.18
C ALA A 305 -5.11 -3.02 23.31
N GLY A 306 -5.73 -4.19 23.36
CA GLY A 306 -5.42 -5.32 22.50
C GLY A 306 -6.66 -5.91 21.87
N VAL A 307 -6.45 -6.74 20.86
CA VAL A 307 -7.47 -7.52 20.17
C VAL A 307 -7.11 -8.99 20.14
N CYS A 308 -8.11 -9.85 20.28
CA CYS A 308 -7.94 -11.29 20.15
C CYS A 308 -7.88 -11.68 18.68
N LYS A 309 -6.70 -12.10 18.21
CA LYS A 309 -6.52 -12.69 16.88
C LYS A 309 -6.24 -14.18 16.99
N GLU A 310 -6.71 -14.97 16.03
CA GLU A 310 -6.40 -16.39 16.00
C GLU A 310 -4.91 -16.63 15.75
N ARG A 311 -4.35 -17.66 16.40
CA ARG A 311 -2.95 -18.04 16.19
C ARG A 311 -2.77 -18.71 14.84
N GLY A 312 -1.59 -18.55 14.25
CA GLY A 312 -1.16 -19.32 13.09
C GLY A 312 -0.15 -20.41 13.45
N THR A 313 0.59 -20.83 12.43
CA THR A 313 1.59 -21.91 12.51
C THR A 313 3.01 -21.44 12.23
N GLY A 314 3.21 -20.18 11.87
CA GLY A 314 4.53 -19.59 11.63
C GLY A 314 5.38 -19.62 12.88
N ALA A 315 6.55 -20.25 12.80
CA ALA A 315 7.49 -20.35 13.92
C ALA A 315 8.02 -18.97 14.33
N ALA A 316 8.44 -18.83 15.58
CA ALA A 316 9.14 -17.62 16.04
C ALA A 316 10.35 -17.32 15.12
N ASP A 317 10.54 -16.04 14.81
CA ASP A 317 11.56 -15.49 13.92
C ASP A 317 11.50 -15.97 12.46
N SER A 318 10.46 -16.70 12.06
CA SER A 318 10.23 -17.03 10.65
C SER A 318 9.58 -15.87 9.90
N GLN A 319 9.86 -15.75 8.60
CA GLN A 319 9.19 -14.76 7.75
C GLN A 319 7.68 -15.05 7.73
N CYS A 320 6.88 -14.01 7.86
CA CYS A 320 5.43 -14.08 7.81
C CYS A 320 4.88 -13.03 6.84
N LYS A 321 3.57 -13.11 6.61
CA LYS A 321 2.79 -12.05 5.96
C LYS A 321 1.72 -11.63 6.95
N SER A 322 1.62 -10.34 7.23
CA SER A 322 0.59 -9.78 8.10
C SER A 322 -0.77 -10.16 7.55
N ASP A 323 -1.66 -10.46 8.46
CA ASP A 323 -2.98 -10.95 8.15
C ASP A 323 -3.98 -10.27 9.06
N ASP A 324 -5.16 -10.05 8.51
CA ASP A 324 -6.11 -9.16 9.14
C ASP A 324 -6.78 -9.85 10.33
N ILE A 325 -7.05 -11.14 10.22
CA ILE A 325 -7.83 -11.92 11.18
C ILE A 325 -6.98 -12.80 12.11
N SER A 326 -5.75 -13.13 11.72
CA SER A 326 -4.87 -14.04 12.45
C SER A 326 -3.48 -13.46 12.66
N THR A 327 -2.73 -13.98 13.63
CA THR A 327 -1.33 -13.58 13.83
C THR A 327 -0.39 -14.19 12.78
N LYS A 328 -0.86 -15.22 12.06
CA LYS A 328 -0.07 -16.18 11.25
C LYS A 328 1.09 -16.87 11.98
N CYS A 329 1.27 -16.59 13.26
CA CYS A 329 2.40 -17.01 14.07
C CYS A 329 1.95 -17.89 15.24
N VAL A 330 2.88 -18.67 15.78
CA VAL A 330 2.65 -19.47 16.99
C VAL A 330 2.33 -18.60 18.22
N ALA A 331 1.87 -19.23 19.30
CA ALA A 331 1.51 -18.55 20.55
C ALA A 331 2.63 -17.63 21.06
N GLY A 332 2.25 -16.46 21.59
CA GLY A 332 3.17 -15.42 22.06
C GLY A 332 3.90 -14.65 20.96
N SER A 333 3.64 -14.94 19.67
CA SER A 333 4.24 -14.23 18.54
C SER A 333 3.17 -13.60 17.63
N VAL A 334 3.52 -12.46 17.03
CA VAL A 334 2.70 -11.72 16.07
C VAL A 334 3.53 -11.39 14.84
N CYS A 335 2.91 -11.36 13.67
CA CYS A 335 3.59 -10.94 12.46
C CYS A 335 3.85 -9.43 12.50
N SER A 336 5.10 -9.02 12.63
CA SER A 336 5.50 -7.61 12.76
C SER A 336 6.59 -7.27 11.75
N TYR A 337 6.64 -6.00 11.34
CA TYR A 337 7.69 -5.49 10.46
C TYR A 337 9.01 -5.39 11.21
N ASP A 338 10.09 -5.80 10.55
CA ASP A 338 11.43 -5.80 11.13
C ASP A 338 12.40 -4.87 10.40
N ASP A 339 11.86 -3.93 9.61
CA ASP A 339 12.62 -2.87 9.00
C ASP A 339 11.82 -1.56 9.04
N ALA A 340 12.54 -0.44 9.00
CA ALA A 340 11.94 0.90 9.08
C ALA A 340 11.06 1.26 7.88
N PHE A 341 11.03 0.43 6.83
CA PHE A 341 10.32 0.69 5.58
C PHE A 341 9.13 -0.26 5.37
N GLY A 342 8.87 -1.17 6.30
CA GLY A 342 7.78 -2.13 6.24
C GLY A 342 7.89 -3.15 5.09
N ASN A 343 9.10 -3.54 4.65
CA ASN A 343 9.25 -4.45 3.52
C ASN A 343 9.28 -5.93 3.92
N THR A 344 9.79 -6.24 5.11
CA THR A 344 9.95 -7.60 5.62
C THR A 344 9.28 -7.77 6.97
N GLN A 345 8.56 -8.88 7.12
CA GLN A 345 7.80 -9.20 8.32
C GLN A 345 8.23 -10.55 8.87
N TYR A 346 8.30 -10.63 10.20
CA TYR A 346 8.67 -11.83 10.92
C TYR A 346 7.71 -12.09 12.08
N CYS A 347 7.57 -13.35 12.45
CA CYS A 347 6.89 -13.74 13.67
C CYS A 347 7.72 -13.32 14.88
N ARG A 348 7.35 -12.21 15.52
CA ARG A 348 8.08 -11.60 16.63
C ARG A 348 7.30 -11.73 17.93
N ALA A 349 8.02 -11.89 19.03
CA ALA A 349 7.40 -11.86 20.35
C ALA A 349 6.80 -10.48 20.65
N GLN A 350 5.72 -10.45 21.42
CA GLN A 350 5.21 -9.22 22.01
C GLN A 350 6.01 -8.86 23.27
N CYS A 351 6.14 -7.58 23.55
CA CYS A 351 6.87 -7.04 24.70
C CYS A 351 6.11 -5.85 25.29
N ASP A 352 6.36 -5.58 26.58
CA ASP A 352 5.81 -4.41 27.25
C ASP A 352 6.76 -3.22 27.05
N PHE A 353 6.51 -2.44 26.00
CA PHE A 353 7.34 -1.28 25.67
C PHE A 353 7.35 -0.21 26.79
N TRP A 354 6.27 -0.09 27.56
CA TRP A 354 6.07 1.03 28.49
C TRP A 354 6.47 0.70 29.93
N GLN A 355 6.35 -0.56 30.36
CA GLN A 355 6.66 -0.96 31.73
C GLN A 355 7.87 -1.89 31.86
N ASP A 356 8.46 -2.35 30.74
CA ASP A 356 9.60 -3.27 30.70
C ASP A 356 9.38 -4.61 31.42
N THR A 357 8.12 -4.96 31.67
CA THR A 357 7.78 -6.17 32.42
C THR A 357 7.99 -7.45 31.60
N VAL A 358 7.88 -7.33 30.27
CA VAL A 358 8.06 -8.43 29.31
C VAL A 358 9.12 -8.02 28.29
N PRO A 359 10.41 -8.33 28.53
CA PRO A 359 11.48 -7.99 27.60
C PRO A 359 11.51 -8.95 26.41
N CYS A 360 12.20 -8.54 25.35
CA CYS A 360 12.50 -9.42 24.23
C CYS A 360 13.45 -10.55 24.66
N SER A 361 13.01 -11.78 24.47
CA SER A 361 13.75 -12.98 24.93
C SER A 361 14.95 -13.33 24.05
N VAL A 362 14.97 -12.86 22.80
CA VAL A 362 16.04 -13.12 21.84
C VAL A 362 17.11 -12.03 21.95
N SER A 363 18.36 -12.46 22.17
CA SER A 363 19.50 -11.54 22.22
C SER A 363 19.62 -10.71 20.95
N GLY A 364 19.77 -9.40 21.10
CA GLY A 364 19.88 -8.46 19.98
C GLY A 364 18.55 -7.89 19.51
N GLN A 365 17.41 -8.42 19.96
CA GLN A 365 16.12 -7.77 19.73
C GLN A 365 15.89 -6.62 20.73
N ARG A 366 15.08 -5.65 20.32
CA ARG A 366 14.60 -4.55 21.15
C ARG A 366 13.10 -4.41 21.04
N CYS A 367 12.46 -4.03 22.14
CA CYS A 367 11.06 -3.67 22.10
C CYS A 367 10.87 -2.34 21.37
N ILE A 368 9.93 -2.30 20.43
CA ILE A 368 9.50 -1.08 19.72
C ILE A 368 7.99 -0.90 19.85
N PRO A 369 7.48 0.36 19.79
CA PRO A 369 6.05 0.60 19.71
C PRO A 369 5.41 -0.15 18.52
N PRO A 370 4.20 -0.71 18.67
CA PRO A 370 3.32 -0.63 19.84
C PRO A 370 3.67 -1.62 21.00
N GLY A 371 4.68 -2.47 20.83
CA GLY A 371 5.07 -3.50 21.81
C GLY A 371 5.45 -4.81 21.14
N THR A 372 6.25 -4.74 20.09
CA THR A 372 6.78 -5.93 19.40
C THR A 372 8.30 -5.93 19.44
N CYS A 373 8.89 -7.12 19.52
CA CYS A 373 10.33 -7.28 19.46
C CYS A 373 10.82 -7.13 18.03
N SER A 374 11.87 -6.35 17.82
CA SER A 374 12.48 -6.16 16.51
C SER A 374 13.98 -6.44 16.56
N ALA A 375 14.49 -7.13 15.54
CA ALA A 375 15.92 -7.32 15.29
C ALA A 375 16.48 -6.27 14.32
N ALA A 376 15.68 -5.28 13.92
CA ALA A 376 16.10 -4.19 13.06
C ALA A 376 17.30 -3.46 13.71
N PRO A 377 18.42 -3.28 12.98
CA PRO A 377 19.52 -2.48 13.49
C PRO A 377 19.07 -1.02 13.58
N ALA A 378 19.22 -0.42 14.76
CA ALA A 378 19.03 1.01 14.94
C ALA A 378 20.36 1.67 15.37
N PRO A 379 20.59 2.93 15.00
CA PRO A 379 21.73 3.67 15.48
C PRO A 379 21.65 3.88 17.01
N SER A 380 22.78 3.66 17.70
CA SER A 380 22.92 3.88 19.15
C SER A 380 23.03 5.37 19.48
N ILE A 381 21.99 6.15 19.16
CA ILE A 381 21.89 7.58 19.46
C ILE A 381 21.18 7.72 20.81
N ALA A 382 21.79 8.44 21.75
CA ALA A 382 21.19 8.71 23.05
C ALA A 382 19.97 9.64 22.94
N LEU A 383 19.01 9.52 23.86
CA LEU A 383 17.86 10.44 23.94
C LEU A 383 18.36 11.91 24.04
N GLY A 384 17.73 12.79 23.27
CA GLY A 384 18.08 14.21 23.15
C GLY A 384 19.28 14.52 22.25
N ALA A 385 20.04 13.51 21.79
CA ALA A 385 21.15 13.73 20.87
C ALA A 385 20.68 13.90 19.42
N LEU A 386 21.49 14.59 18.61
CA LEU A 386 21.22 14.75 17.18
C LEU A 386 21.29 13.41 16.45
N CYS A 387 20.31 13.17 15.58
CA CYS A 387 20.20 11.96 14.78
C CYS A 387 21.14 11.92 13.56
N GLY A 388 21.83 13.03 13.27
CA GLY A 388 22.73 13.15 12.14
C GLY A 388 22.01 12.92 10.82
N SER A 389 22.51 12.00 9.99
CA SER A 389 21.92 11.64 8.70
C SER A 389 20.75 10.65 8.80
N SER A 390 20.33 10.25 10.00
CA SER A 390 19.21 9.33 10.17
C SER A 390 17.90 10.00 9.76
N LYS A 391 17.04 9.26 9.05
CA LYS A 391 15.74 9.75 8.60
C LYS A 391 14.79 9.96 9.79
N VAL A 392 13.86 10.89 9.67
CA VAL A 392 12.73 11.01 10.60
C VAL A 392 11.99 9.66 10.66
N GLY A 393 11.61 9.22 11.85
CA GLY A 393 11.00 7.90 12.09
C GLY A 393 11.99 6.79 12.44
N THR A 394 13.31 7.01 12.28
CA THR A 394 14.31 6.00 12.68
C THR A 394 14.29 5.81 14.20
N ALA A 395 14.17 4.56 14.67
CA ALA A 395 14.26 4.24 16.09
C ALA A 395 15.64 4.63 16.67
N CYS A 396 15.67 5.05 17.94
CA CYS A 396 16.88 5.45 18.64
C CYS A 396 16.71 5.30 20.16
N GLY A 397 17.70 5.71 20.96
CA GLY A 397 17.63 5.61 22.41
C GLY A 397 17.65 4.16 22.89
N ASP A 398 18.58 3.35 22.34
CA ASP A 398 18.77 1.96 22.76
C ASP A 398 19.28 1.89 24.21
N ASP A 399 18.48 1.31 25.10
CA ASP A 399 18.85 1.04 26.50
C ASP A 399 19.20 -0.43 26.78
N GLY A 400 19.28 -1.25 25.73
CA GLY A 400 19.52 -2.69 25.77
C GLY A 400 18.23 -3.53 25.81
N ALA A 401 17.08 -2.95 26.21
CA ALA A 401 15.78 -3.62 26.26
C ALA A 401 14.82 -3.10 25.19
N ALA A 402 14.81 -1.79 24.93
CA ALA A 402 13.91 -1.12 24.01
C ALA A 402 14.59 0.05 23.29
N TYR A 403 14.00 0.46 22.16
CA TYR A 403 14.34 1.74 21.53
C TYR A 403 13.42 2.84 22.07
N ARG A 404 13.92 3.59 23.07
CA ARG A 404 13.11 4.57 23.83
C ARG A 404 12.75 5.84 23.08
N GLY A 405 13.32 6.04 21.90
CA GLY A 405 13.06 7.23 21.12
C GLY A 405 12.93 6.97 19.63
N VAL A 406 12.63 8.05 18.95
CA VAL A 406 12.54 8.16 17.51
C VAL A 406 13.23 9.43 17.06
N CYS A 407 13.93 9.36 15.93
CA CYS A 407 14.43 10.54 15.27
C CYS A 407 13.25 11.38 14.79
N ALA A 408 13.01 12.51 15.45
CA ALA A 408 11.95 13.45 15.13
C ALA A 408 12.54 14.80 14.74
N GLY A 409 11.82 15.54 13.89
CA GLY A 409 12.19 16.92 13.56
C GLY A 409 12.00 17.84 14.77
N ASP A 410 12.72 18.95 14.80
CA ASP A 410 12.54 19.97 15.84
C ASP A 410 11.17 20.65 15.70
N PRO A 411 10.25 20.52 16.67
CA PRO A 411 8.95 21.18 16.60
C PRO A 411 9.06 22.71 16.56
N LYS A 412 10.20 23.28 16.98
CA LYS A 412 10.49 24.72 16.86
C LYS A 412 11.04 25.13 15.49
N ASP A 413 11.49 24.17 14.68
CA ASP A 413 12.05 24.38 13.35
C ASP A 413 11.55 23.28 12.37
N PRO A 414 10.21 23.15 12.18
CA PRO A 414 9.63 22.13 11.31
C PRO A 414 9.97 22.46 9.86
N GLY A 415 11.02 21.82 9.34
CA GLY A 415 11.57 22.07 8.01
C GLY A 415 13.07 21.92 7.95
N ASN A 416 13.76 21.99 9.10
CA ASN A 416 15.19 21.80 9.15
C ASN A 416 15.56 20.32 9.38
N ALA A 417 15.64 19.57 8.28
CA ALA A 417 16.01 18.16 8.30
C ALA A 417 17.39 17.87 8.93
N THR A 418 18.25 18.88 9.11
CA THR A 418 19.56 18.73 9.77
C THR A 418 19.47 18.74 11.30
N LYS A 419 18.31 19.06 11.86
CA LYS A 419 18.06 19.14 13.30
C LYS A 419 17.13 18.05 13.81
N ASN A 420 17.20 16.85 13.25
CA ASN A 420 16.51 15.71 13.83
C ASN A 420 17.21 15.34 15.15
N TYR A 421 16.46 15.12 16.22
CA TYR A 421 16.99 14.60 17.48
C TYR A 421 16.26 13.32 17.89
N CYS A 422 16.92 12.53 18.72
CA CYS A 422 16.34 11.33 19.28
C CYS A 422 15.34 11.70 20.38
N ALA A 423 14.07 11.85 20.01
CA ALA A 423 13.00 12.25 20.90
C ALA A 423 12.42 11.03 21.63
N LYS A 424 12.19 11.11 22.94
CA LYS A 424 11.61 10.02 23.71
C LYS A 424 10.15 9.78 23.31
N TRP A 425 9.72 8.53 23.16
CA TRP A 425 8.30 8.22 22.96
C TRP A 425 7.46 8.61 24.18
N CYS A 426 6.22 9.05 23.94
CA CYS A 426 5.25 9.38 24.99
C CYS A 426 3.83 8.99 24.59
N ARG A 427 2.97 8.74 25.57
CA ARG A 427 1.54 8.48 25.39
C ARG A 427 0.76 9.79 25.46
N MET A 428 -0.09 10.03 24.47
CA MET A 428 -0.84 11.29 24.35
C MET A 428 -1.85 11.52 25.50
N GLN A 429 -2.31 10.45 26.14
CA GLN A 429 -3.33 10.50 27.20
C GLN A 429 -2.79 10.14 28.60
N ALA A 430 -1.48 9.93 28.75
CA ALA A 430 -0.91 9.54 30.04
C ALA A 430 -0.76 10.72 31.01
N SER A 431 -1.17 10.48 32.26
CA SER A 431 -0.89 11.34 33.41
C SER A 431 -0.27 10.48 34.54
N PRO A 432 0.92 10.83 35.07
CA PRO A 432 1.79 11.94 34.65
C PRO A 432 2.40 11.70 33.26
N SER A 433 2.79 12.79 32.57
CA SER A 433 3.35 12.73 31.21
C SER A 433 4.62 11.89 31.16
N ASP A 434 4.78 11.06 30.13
CA ASP A 434 6.01 10.28 29.90
C ASP A 434 7.24 11.17 29.61
N CYS A 435 7.01 12.46 29.35
CA CYS A 435 8.02 13.48 29.07
C CYS A 435 8.59 14.13 30.34
N ALA A 436 9.81 14.66 30.22
CA ALA A 436 10.45 15.38 31.32
C ALA A 436 9.75 16.72 31.60
N ALA A 437 10.04 17.32 32.76
CA ALA A 437 9.52 18.64 33.09
C ALA A 437 9.96 19.68 32.05
N GLY A 438 9.00 20.43 31.49
CA GLY A 438 9.23 21.44 30.44
C GLY A 438 9.13 20.91 29.00
N GLU A 439 8.81 19.62 28.83
CA GLU A 439 8.53 19.02 27.52
C GLU A 439 7.02 18.81 27.32
N LEU A 440 6.61 18.80 26.05
CA LEU A 440 5.28 18.38 25.61
C LEU A 440 5.38 17.09 24.80
N CYS A 441 4.31 16.30 24.83
CA CYS A 441 4.12 15.17 23.93
C CYS A 441 3.52 15.65 22.61
N TYR A 442 4.32 15.66 21.53
CA TYR A 442 3.88 16.03 20.19
C TYR A 442 3.33 14.81 19.49
N ALA A 443 2.09 14.89 19.01
CA ALA A 443 1.42 13.79 18.34
C ALA A 443 2.21 13.27 17.13
N THR A 444 2.19 11.95 16.95
CA THR A 444 2.58 11.33 15.68
C THR A 444 1.35 11.15 14.79
N THR A 445 1.49 10.44 13.67
CA THR A 445 0.35 9.96 12.89
C THR A 445 -0.46 8.89 13.62
N ALA A 446 0.08 8.29 14.69
CA ALA A 446 -0.66 7.40 15.56
C ALA A 446 -1.25 8.21 16.74
N PRO A 447 -2.57 8.28 16.91
CA PRO A 447 -3.21 9.23 17.84
C PRO A 447 -2.95 8.94 19.33
N SER A 448 -2.55 7.72 19.68
CA SER A 448 -2.28 7.31 21.07
C SER A 448 -0.85 7.63 21.53
N ILE A 449 0.07 7.92 20.61
CA ILE A 449 1.48 8.18 20.93
C ILE A 449 2.02 9.44 20.25
N GLY A 450 3.03 10.00 20.89
CA GLY A 450 3.79 11.13 20.44
C GLY A 450 5.26 10.97 20.76
N TYR A 451 6.00 12.05 20.57
CA TYR A 451 7.38 12.18 21.03
C TYR A 451 7.55 13.42 21.90
N CYS A 452 8.42 13.33 22.90
CA CYS A 452 8.73 14.42 23.80
C CYS A 452 9.61 15.46 23.11
N GLY A 453 9.18 16.72 23.16
CA GLY A 453 9.94 17.86 22.67
C GLY A 453 9.82 19.05 23.61
N LEU A 454 10.78 19.97 23.54
CA LEU A 454 10.74 21.20 24.34
C LEU A 454 9.61 22.12 23.85
N GLN A 455 8.85 22.65 24.80
CA GLN A 455 7.76 23.61 24.56
C GLN A 455 8.24 24.92 23.94
#